data_AF-A0A4R6TS57-F1
#
_entry.id   AF-A0A4R6TS57-F1
#
_cell.length_a   1.000
_cell.length_b   1.000
_cell.length_c   1.000
_cell.angle_alpha   90.00
_cell.angle_beta   90.00
_cell.angle_gamma   90.00
#
_symmetry.space_group_name_H-M   'P 1'
#
loop_
_entity.id
_entity.type
_entity.pdbx_description
1 polymer ?
#
loop_
_entity_poly.entity_id
_entity_poly.type
_entity_poly.pdbx_seq_one_letter_code
_entity_poly.pdbx_strand_id
1 'polypeptide(L)'
;MKKKTWIPLTAAAVLAVGPIVAIEANKASNWTVDQAVEQIQDEDLENDIHDKLPSLSDDTQAYQGEFSEDLEDIQDSQTDYQNKSADLGRELVANQLLHNYWLAKQSEDIQKRSLAQAEEELRIITLRYKEGISSRSEMIEAEISVNTSKAGLEDSIQQANSLKFQLNQDLGNNELRQNLHIDVPTFRQISAGMYQAESLYDSVKDDHASLDPIEVAIETYDDMAEDAKSLKVLGASQYEDQIDAIEEQLDQLDQVPPPGSGGPEVPEGETPTPPPGEGGETPVEPPGNGSEGGNSGGDGSEGGNSGGDGSEGGNSGGDGSEGGNSGGNGSEGGNSGGNGSEGGNSGGDGSEGGNSGGDGTEGGNSGGDGTEGDNSGGNTNPDPATGSGTASTLSFTPAQIGVAVPGALAALAPGDPPADGAPDIPTGPSQEQLDKQREQLEDQVNQLEDDLDDARDARDEAEEELEDLYTAQKEDSEVRLKQQLQALELQSYTYESRFIALTKKIEAQESNVEKANRLYEVSVESLEQGLIKPSDVEAARLNIAQVEMQLLSTQNEYMLLVVELRLFKEGYFPSAGAGGF
;
A
#
# COMPACT_ATOMS: atom_id res chain seq x y z
N MET A 1 60.92 -1.68 -10.71
CA MET A 1 59.94 -1.24 -9.70
C MET A 1 58.60 -1.05 -10.40
N LYS A 2 57.70 -2.03 -10.30
CA LYS A 2 56.36 -1.98 -10.93
C LYS A 2 55.39 -1.38 -9.92
N LYS A 3 54.89 -0.18 -10.18
CA LYS A 3 53.80 0.42 -9.38
C LYS A 3 52.49 -0.23 -9.82
N LYS A 4 51.89 -1.02 -8.92
CA LYS A 4 50.50 -1.47 -9.06
C LYS A 4 49.60 -0.27 -8.74
N THR A 5 48.99 0.29 -9.77
CA THR A 5 47.81 1.16 -9.64
C THR A 5 46.62 0.28 -9.28
N TRP A 6 46.12 0.45 -8.06
CA TRP A 6 44.89 -0.15 -7.58
C TRP A 6 43.75 0.79 -7.99
N ILE A 7 42.90 0.32 -8.89
CA ILE A 7 41.64 0.98 -9.25
C ILE A 7 40.58 0.30 -8.35
N PRO A 8 39.87 1.02 -7.47
CA PRO A 8 38.76 0.41 -6.76
C PRO A 8 37.64 0.15 -7.77
N LEU A 9 37.33 -1.13 -7.96
CA LEU A 9 36.11 -1.55 -8.63
C LEU A 9 34.93 -1.04 -7.80
N THR A 10 34.09 -0.23 -8.43
CA THR A 10 32.73 0.08 -8.01
C THR A 10 32.00 -1.21 -7.68
N ALA A 11 31.67 -1.42 -6.41
CA ALA A 11 30.71 -2.41 -5.98
C ALA A 11 29.34 -1.98 -6.51
N ALA A 12 28.89 -2.62 -7.57
CA ALA A 12 27.50 -2.57 -7.99
C ALA A 12 26.69 -3.33 -6.94
N ALA A 13 25.81 -2.60 -6.25
CA ALA A 13 24.89 -3.17 -5.27
C ALA A 13 23.95 -4.16 -5.96
N VAL A 14 23.89 -5.38 -5.42
CA VAL A 14 22.87 -6.37 -5.73
C VAL A 14 21.61 -5.94 -4.98
N LEU A 15 20.68 -5.28 -5.69
CA LEU A 15 19.32 -5.06 -5.21
C LEU A 15 18.49 -6.28 -5.62
N ALA A 16 18.43 -7.27 -4.73
CA ALA A 16 17.44 -8.35 -4.78
C ALA A 16 16.40 -8.04 -3.71
N VAL A 17 15.14 -8.00 -4.14
CA VAL A 17 13.96 -7.58 -3.38
C VAL A 17 13.62 -8.60 -2.29
N GLY A 18 13.60 -8.14 -1.05
CA GLY A 18 13.16 -8.75 0.20
C GLY A 18 13.11 -7.63 1.27
N PRO A 19 12.49 -7.83 2.45
CA PRO A 19 12.37 -6.78 3.48
C PRO A 19 13.69 -6.03 3.65
N ILE A 20 13.63 -4.72 3.40
CA ILE A 20 14.81 -3.88 3.29
C ILE A 20 15.31 -3.61 4.71
N VAL A 21 16.10 -4.53 5.24
CA VAL A 21 16.91 -4.27 6.42
C VAL A 21 18.00 -3.29 5.99
N ALA A 22 17.84 -2.02 6.36
CA ALA A 22 18.83 -0.98 6.09
C ALA A 22 20.03 -1.19 7.02
N ILE A 23 20.94 -2.08 6.63
CA ILE A 23 22.23 -2.19 7.29
C ILE A 23 22.99 -0.89 7.01
N GLU A 24 23.34 -0.13 8.06
CA GLU A 24 24.24 1.03 7.95
C GLU A 24 25.41 0.66 7.02
N ALA A 25 25.54 1.33 5.87
CA ALA A 25 26.50 0.95 4.82
C ALA A 25 27.96 0.89 5.34
N ASN A 26 28.28 1.65 6.40
CA ASN A 26 29.57 1.63 7.09
C ASN A 26 29.79 0.39 7.98
N LYS A 27 28.73 -0.22 8.51
CA LYS A 27 28.80 -1.50 9.23
C LYS A 27 28.78 -2.68 8.26
N ALA A 28 27.94 -2.61 7.22
CA ALA A 28 27.82 -3.62 6.17
C ALA A 28 29.16 -3.90 5.46
N SER A 29 30.00 -2.88 5.25
CA SER A 29 31.28 -3.05 4.54
C SER A 29 32.27 -3.99 5.24
N ASN A 30 32.02 -4.32 6.52
CA ASN A 30 32.84 -5.24 7.32
C ASN A 30 32.18 -6.60 7.57
N TRP A 31 30.96 -6.83 7.11
CA TRP A 31 30.27 -8.10 7.31
C TRP A 31 30.64 -9.09 6.22
N THR A 32 30.83 -10.35 6.61
CA THR A 32 30.79 -11.44 5.64
C THR A 32 29.36 -11.60 5.13
N VAL A 33 29.19 -12.24 3.97
CA VAL A 33 27.85 -12.56 3.44
C VAL A 33 27.04 -13.33 4.49
N ASP A 34 27.67 -14.27 5.20
CA ASP A 34 27.01 -15.04 6.27
C ASP A 34 26.55 -14.15 7.44
N GLN A 35 27.36 -13.16 7.85
CA GLN A 35 26.98 -12.21 8.90
C GLN A 35 25.88 -11.25 8.46
N ALA A 36 25.89 -10.86 7.18
CA ALA A 36 24.83 -10.03 6.62
C ALA A 36 23.52 -10.81 6.51
N VAL A 37 23.57 -12.08 6.12
CA VAL A 37 22.40 -12.97 6.08
C VAL A 37 21.89 -13.26 7.48
N GLU A 38 22.77 -13.55 8.44
CA GLU A 38 22.39 -13.78 9.85
C GLU A 38 21.77 -12.52 10.47
N GLN A 39 22.33 -11.33 10.22
CA GLN A 39 21.71 -10.09 10.68
C GLN A 39 20.39 -9.80 9.98
N ILE A 40 20.29 -10.03 8.67
CA ILE A 40 19.03 -9.86 7.94
C ILE A 40 17.97 -10.81 8.48
N GLN A 41 18.33 -12.06 8.80
CA GLN A 41 17.42 -13.07 9.36
C GLN A 41 17.02 -12.75 10.82
N ASP A 42 17.97 -12.29 11.63
CA ASP A 42 17.71 -11.89 13.02
C ASP A 42 16.93 -10.57 13.11
N GLU A 43 17.05 -9.69 12.11
CA GLU A 43 16.30 -8.44 11.98
C GLU A 43 15.08 -8.56 11.06
N ASP A 44 14.77 -9.76 10.57
CA ASP A 44 13.57 -10.04 9.75
C ASP A 44 12.33 -10.06 10.65
N LEU A 45 12.02 -8.89 11.21
CA LEU A 45 10.88 -8.62 12.09
C LEU A 45 9.55 -9.08 11.48
N GLU A 46 9.48 -9.18 10.16
CA GLU A 46 8.28 -9.55 9.41
C GLU A 46 7.91 -11.03 9.60
N ASN A 47 8.89 -11.94 9.72
CA ASN A 47 8.62 -13.37 9.91
C ASN A 47 8.14 -13.71 11.32
N ASP A 48 8.52 -12.91 12.32
CA ASP A 48 8.19 -13.20 13.73
C ASP A 48 6.79 -12.71 14.15
N ILE A 49 6.20 -11.79 13.38
CA ILE A 49 4.91 -11.16 13.67
C ILE A 49 3.76 -11.83 12.91
N HIS A 50 3.95 -12.16 11.63
CA HIS A 50 2.85 -12.71 10.81
C HIS A 50 2.38 -14.11 11.20
N ASP A 51 3.23 -14.91 11.85
CA ASP A 51 2.86 -16.25 12.31
C ASP A 51 2.04 -16.26 13.62
N LYS A 52 1.73 -15.09 14.20
CA LYS A 52 1.15 -14.98 15.56
C LYS A 52 -0.17 -14.21 15.67
N LEU A 53 -0.84 -13.87 14.57
CA LEU A 53 -2.17 -13.26 14.70
C LEU A 53 -3.12 -14.25 15.40
N PRO A 54 -3.73 -13.88 16.53
CA PRO A 54 -4.67 -14.76 17.23
C PRO A 54 -5.85 -15.08 16.30
N SER A 55 -6.28 -16.34 16.30
CA SER A 55 -7.50 -16.73 15.61
C SER A 55 -8.69 -16.31 16.44
N LEU A 56 -9.63 -15.58 15.85
CA LEU A 56 -10.87 -15.18 16.52
C LEU A 56 -11.86 -16.35 16.58
N SER A 57 -12.55 -16.47 17.70
CA SER A 57 -13.72 -17.33 17.84
C SER A 57 -14.89 -16.81 16.98
N ASP A 58 -15.92 -17.66 16.81
CA ASP A 58 -17.15 -17.28 16.11
C ASP A 58 -17.92 -16.21 16.90
N ASP A 59 -17.82 -16.21 18.23
CA ASP A 59 -18.51 -15.25 19.10
C ASP A 59 -17.89 -13.85 18.97
N THR A 60 -16.57 -13.78 18.82
CA THR A 60 -15.83 -12.52 18.63
C THR A 60 -16.14 -11.84 17.30
N GLN A 61 -16.46 -12.60 16.24
CA GLN A 61 -16.83 -12.02 14.94
C GLN A 61 -18.06 -11.12 15.00
N ALA A 62 -18.97 -11.35 15.97
CA ALA A 62 -20.16 -10.53 16.13
C ALA A 62 -19.84 -9.08 16.59
N TYR A 63 -18.70 -8.89 17.25
CA TYR A 63 -18.27 -7.60 17.82
C TYR A 63 -17.40 -6.77 16.86
N GLN A 64 -16.80 -7.37 15.83
CA GLN A 64 -15.93 -6.66 14.88
C GLN A 64 -16.60 -5.47 14.17
N GLY A 65 -17.94 -5.49 14.05
CA GLY A 65 -18.69 -4.42 13.41
C GLY A 65 -18.65 -3.10 14.19
N GLU A 66 -18.37 -3.12 15.50
CA GLU A 66 -18.31 -1.91 16.34
C GLU A 66 -17.15 -0.99 15.94
N PHE A 67 -16.06 -1.54 15.39
CA PHE A 67 -14.86 -0.80 15.00
C PHE A 67 -14.79 -0.46 13.50
N SER A 68 -15.93 -0.52 12.81
CA SER A 68 -15.97 -0.26 11.37
C SER A 68 -15.66 1.20 11.01
N GLU A 69 -16.00 2.14 11.89
CA GLU A 69 -15.68 3.57 11.75
C GLU A 69 -14.16 3.80 11.91
N ASP A 70 -13.53 3.19 12.91
CA ASP A 70 -12.08 3.31 13.14
C ASP A 70 -11.26 2.73 11.96
N LEU A 71 -11.69 1.59 11.41
CA LEU A 71 -11.07 1.01 10.22
C LEU A 71 -11.24 1.87 8.95
N GLU A 72 -12.26 2.74 8.90
CA GLU A 72 -12.45 3.70 7.79
C GLU A 72 -11.34 4.75 7.79
N ASP A 73 -10.90 5.22 8.97
CA ASP A 73 -9.81 6.22 9.08
C ASP A 73 -8.48 5.71 8.49
N ILE A 74 -8.14 4.43 8.72
CA ILE A 74 -6.95 3.80 8.11
C ILE A 74 -7.07 3.78 6.58
N GLN A 75 -8.25 3.41 6.06
CA GLN A 75 -8.49 3.33 4.62
C GLN A 75 -8.48 4.72 3.96
N ASP A 76 -9.02 5.71 4.64
CA ASP A 76 -9.05 7.09 4.18
C ASP A 76 -7.64 7.69 4.12
N SER A 77 -6.83 7.53 5.17
CA SER A 77 -5.42 7.96 5.16
C SER A 77 -4.63 7.25 4.05
N GLN A 78 -4.82 5.94 3.87
CA GLN A 78 -4.18 5.20 2.78
C GLN A 78 -4.59 5.74 1.40
N THR A 79 -5.88 6.04 1.22
CA THR A 79 -6.42 6.60 -0.03
C THR A 79 -5.86 8.00 -0.29
N ASP A 80 -5.79 8.85 0.73
CA ASP A 80 -5.22 10.20 0.65
C ASP A 80 -3.75 10.17 0.27
N TYR A 81 -2.95 9.29 0.88
CA TYR A 81 -1.55 9.10 0.47
C TYR A 81 -1.43 8.61 -0.97
N GLN A 82 -2.25 7.64 -1.40
CA GLN A 82 -2.22 7.14 -2.79
C GLN A 82 -2.54 8.25 -3.80
N ASN A 83 -3.57 9.06 -3.52
CA ASN A 83 -3.94 10.20 -4.35
C ASN A 83 -2.81 11.22 -4.40
N LYS A 84 -2.25 11.60 -3.26
CA LYS A 84 -1.11 12.53 -3.17
C LYS A 84 0.12 12.01 -3.92
N SER A 85 0.46 10.73 -3.77
CA SER A 85 1.57 10.08 -4.46
C SER A 85 1.35 10.06 -5.98
N ALA A 86 0.12 9.77 -6.43
CA ALA A 86 -0.24 9.83 -7.85
C ALA A 86 -0.12 11.26 -8.40
N ASP A 87 -0.50 12.29 -7.64
CA ASP A 87 -0.40 13.69 -8.03
C ASP A 87 1.07 14.13 -8.18
N LEU A 88 1.90 13.84 -7.18
CA LEU A 88 3.34 14.12 -7.22
C LEU A 88 4.04 13.33 -8.34
N GLY A 89 3.60 12.09 -8.61
CA GLY A 89 4.07 11.28 -9.73
C GLY A 89 3.76 11.92 -11.09
N ARG A 90 2.55 12.46 -11.28
CA ARG A 90 2.21 13.22 -12.49
C ARG A 90 3.06 14.48 -12.62
N GLU A 91 3.30 15.18 -11.52
CA GLU A 91 4.19 16.34 -11.52
C GLU A 91 5.62 15.99 -11.91
N LEU A 92 6.16 14.86 -11.44
CA LEU A 92 7.48 14.38 -11.84
C LEU A 92 7.57 14.15 -13.36
N VAL A 93 6.57 13.47 -13.94
CA VAL A 93 6.51 13.21 -15.38
C VAL A 93 6.45 14.51 -16.18
N ALA A 94 5.60 15.46 -15.77
CA ALA A 94 5.51 16.77 -16.40
C ALA A 94 6.86 17.52 -16.36
N ASN A 95 7.57 17.46 -15.22
CA ASN A 95 8.90 18.03 -15.08
C ASN A 95 9.94 17.33 -15.97
N GLN A 96 9.88 16.00 -16.11
CA GLN A 96 10.74 15.25 -17.03
C GLN A 96 10.54 15.69 -18.48
N LEU A 97 9.29 15.83 -18.93
CA LEU A 97 8.97 16.34 -20.26
C LEU A 97 9.49 17.77 -20.47
N LEU A 98 9.33 18.64 -19.47
CA LEU A 98 9.82 20.02 -19.51
C LEU A 98 11.34 20.11 -19.68
N HIS A 99 12.07 19.31 -18.90
CA HIS A 99 13.53 19.23 -18.94
C HIS A 99 14.04 18.62 -20.26
N ASN A 100 13.37 17.59 -20.77
CA ASN A 100 13.69 17.03 -22.09
C ASN A 100 13.45 18.04 -23.21
N TYR A 101 12.36 18.80 -23.15
CA TYR A 101 12.09 19.89 -24.09
C TYR A 101 13.19 20.96 -24.03
N TRP A 102 13.59 21.36 -22.81
CA TRP A 102 14.69 22.31 -22.61
C TRP A 102 15.99 21.81 -23.27
N LEU A 103 16.38 20.55 -23.01
CA LEU A 103 17.58 19.96 -23.60
C LEU A 103 17.51 19.93 -25.13
N ALA A 104 16.34 19.61 -25.71
CA ALA A 104 16.13 19.65 -27.15
C ALA A 104 16.28 21.07 -27.72
N LYS A 105 15.83 22.11 -26.99
CA LYS A 105 16.04 23.52 -27.38
C LYS A 105 17.51 23.94 -27.31
N GLN A 106 18.26 23.48 -26.31
CA GLN A 106 19.70 23.73 -26.26
C GLN A 106 20.44 23.05 -27.41
N SER A 107 20.03 21.81 -27.76
CA SER A 107 20.52 21.11 -28.94
C SER A 107 20.26 21.92 -30.22
N GLU A 108 19.05 22.46 -30.40
CA GLU A 108 18.72 23.34 -31.52
C GLU A 108 19.66 24.54 -31.61
N ASP A 109 19.96 25.22 -30.50
CA ASP A 109 20.84 26.39 -30.50
C ASP A 109 22.31 26.02 -30.77
N ILE A 110 22.78 24.84 -30.32
CA ILE A 110 24.07 24.28 -30.72
C ILE A 110 24.10 24.01 -32.24
N GLN A 111 23.05 23.38 -32.79
CA GLN A 111 22.97 23.10 -34.22
C GLN A 111 22.90 24.38 -35.07
N LYS A 112 22.25 25.46 -34.59
CA LYS A 112 22.28 26.77 -35.26
C LYS A 112 23.68 27.36 -35.30
N ARG A 113 24.42 27.32 -34.19
CA ARG A 113 25.82 27.80 -34.14
C ARG A 113 26.71 26.98 -35.08
N SER A 114 26.51 25.66 -35.10
CA SER A 114 27.17 24.77 -36.05
C SER A 114 26.83 25.14 -37.50
N LEU A 115 25.56 25.33 -37.84
CA LEU A 115 25.19 25.75 -39.20
C LEU A 115 25.86 27.08 -39.59
N ALA A 116 25.79 28.10 -38.74
CA ALA A 116 26.39 29.41 -39.02
C ALA A 116 27.91 29.34 -39.24
N GLN A 117 28.61 28.52 -38.46
CA GLN A 117 30.05 28.29 -38.63
C GLN A 117 30.38 27.54 -39.93
N ALA A 118 29.58 26.53 -40.32
CA ALA A 118 29.78 25.79 -41.56
C ALA A 118 29.54 26.68 -42.79
N GLU A 119 28.53 27.55 -42.73
CA GLU A 119 28.25 28.54 -43.78
C GLU A 119 29.42 29.53 -43.96
N GLU A 120 30.01 29.98 -42.86
CA GLU A 120 31.18 30.86 -42.89
C GLU A 120 32.43 30.15 -43.45
N GLU A 121 32.65 28.89 -43.09
CA GLU A 121 33.72 28.07 -43.67
C GLU A 121 33.55 27.90 -45.18
N LEU A 122 32.34 27.55 -45.63
CA LEU A 122 32.00 27.46 -47.06
C LEU A 122 32.26 28.79 -47.76
N ARG A 123 31.93 29.92 -47.13
CA ARG A 123 32.21 31.26 -47.67
C ARG A 123 33.71 31.48 -47.89
N ILE A 124 34.53 31.15 -46.90
CA ILE A 124 35.99 31.30 -46.96
C ILE A 124 36.59 30.38 -48.04
N ILE A 125 36.23 29.10 -48.05
CA ILE A 125 36.74 28.12 -49.02
C ILE A 125 36.32 28.50 -50.44
N THR A 126 35.10 29.01 -50.63
CA THR A 126 34.63 29.52 -51.93
C THR A 126 35.48 30.69 -52.43
N LEU A 127 35.89 31.62 -51.55
CA LEU A 127 36.79 32.71 -51.92
C LEU A 127 38.17 32.19 -52.31
N ARG A 128 38.75 31.29 -51.51
CA ARG A 128 40.05 30.66 -51.81
C ARG A 128 40.02 29.89 -53.12
N TYR A 129 38.92 29.20 -53.43
CA TYR A 129 38.76 28.50 -54.70
C TYR A 129 38.73 29.46 -55.88
N LYS A 130 38.02 30.60 -55.76
CA LYS A 130 37.99 31.63 -56.81
C LYS A 130 39.37 32.24 -57.07
N GLU A 131 40.22 32.30 -56.06
CA GLU A 131 41.61 32.74 -56.16
C GLU A 131 42.57 31.64 -56.65
N GLY A 132 42.07 30.41 -56.86
CA GLY A 132 42.88 29.25 -57.26
C GLY A 132 43.74 28.68 -56.12
N ILE A 133 43.48 29.06 -54.87
CA ILE A 133 44.20 28.62 -53.68
C ILE A 133 43.61 27.30 -53.15
N SER A 134 42.29 27.16 -53.18
CA SER A 134 41.59 25.96 -52.72
C SER A 134 41.16 25.06 -53.88
N SER A 135 41.08 23.76 -53.62
CA SER A 135 40.66 22.79 -54.62
C SER A 135 39.13 22.73 -54.74
N ARG A 136 38.63 22.19 -55.86
CA ARG A 136 37.18 21.93 -56.02
C ARG A 136 36.67 20.91 -54.99
N SER A 137 37.52 19.95 -54.58
CA SER A 137 37.16 18.95 -53.56
C SER A 137 36.87 19.63 -52.22
N GLU A 138 37.73 20.56 -51.80
CA GLU A 138 37.57 21.32 -50.55
C GLU A 138 36.25 22.12 -50.55
N MET A 139 35.89 22.74 -51.68
CA MET A 139 34.59 23.42 -51.81
C MET A 139 33.43 22.44 -51.64
N ILE A 140 33.46 21.28 -52.32
CA ILE A 140 32.41 20.28 -52.22
C ILE A 140 32.29 19.74 -50.79
N GLU A 141 33.41 19.50 -50.11
CA GLU A 141 33.43 19.06 -48.70
C GLU A 141 32.78 20.11 -47.78
N ALA A 142 33.05 21.40 -47.99
CA ALA A 142 32.41 22.48 -47.26
C ALA A 142 30.90 22.58 -47.54
N GLU A 143 30.47 22.37 -48.79
CA GLU A 143 29.05 22.31 -49.15
C GLU A 143 28.34 21.12 -48.46
N ILE A 144 29.02 19.96 -48.38
CA ILE A 144 28.52 18.80 -47.65
C ILE A 144 28.36 19.13 -46.17
N SER A 145 29.35 19.79 -45.54
CA SER A 145 29.30 20.21 -44.13
C SER A 145 28.10 21.11 -43.81
N VAL A 146 27.81 22.10 -44.68
CA VAL A 146 26.62 22.96 -44.54
C VAL A 146 25.34 22.14 -44.62
N ASN A 147 25.23 21.22 -45.60
CA ASN A 147 24.05 20.38 -45.75
C ASN A 147 23.84 19.44 -44.55
N THR A 148 24.92 18.84 -44.02
CA THR A 148 24.88 18.02 -42.81
C THR A 148 24.45 18.83 -41.60
N SER A 149 25.00 20.03 -41.41
CA SER A 149 24.62 20.93 -40.29
C SER A 149 23.17 21.37 -40.39
N LYS A 150 22.66 21.61 -41.61
CA LYS A 150 21.26 21.97 -41.84
C LYS A 150 20.30 20.82 -41.51
N ALA A 151 20.65 19.58 -41.90
CA ALA A 151 19.87 18.40 -41.55
C ALA A 151 19.82 18.21 -40.02
N GLY A 152 20.96 18.32 -39.33
CA GLY A 152 21.02 18.23 -37.86
C GLY A 152 20.18 19.32 -37.16
N LEU A 153 20.16 20.54 -37.70
CA LEU A 153 19.28 21.59 -37.20
C LEU A 153 17.80 21.24 -37.40
N GLU A 154 17.40 20.76 -38.57
CA GLU A 154 16.03 20.36 -38.85
C GLU A 154 15.55 19.23 -37.91
N ASP A 155 16.39 18.22 -37.69
CA ASP A 155 16.11 17.11 -36.76
C ASP A 155 15.89 17.62 -35.33
N SER A 156 16.77 18.52 -34.84
CA SER A 156 16.65 19.10 -33.49
C SER A 156 15.37 19.92 -33.32
N ILE A 157 14.95 20.66 -34.37
CA ILE A 157 13.69 21.41 -34.37
C ILE A 157 12.49 20.46 -34.31
N GLN A 158 12.51 19.38 -35.08
CA GLN A 158 11.44 18.38 -35.06
C GLN A 158 11.33 17.71 -33.69
N GLN A 159 12.46 17.34 -33.07
CA GLN A 159 12.48 16.76 -31.72
C GLN A 159 11.90 17.73 -30.68
N ALA A 160 12.34 19.00 -30.69
CA ALA A 160 11.81 20.02 -29.78
C ALA A 160 10.30 20.26 -29.99
N ASN A 161 9.82 20.26 -31.23
CA ASN A 161 8.40 20.40 -31.53
C ASN A 161 7.57 19.20 -31.07
N SER A 162 8.09 17.98 -31.19
CA SER A 162 7.44 16.77 -30.70
C SER A 162 7.30 16.78 -29.18
N LEU A 163 8.37 17.10 -28.45
CA LEU A 163 8.35 17.24 -26.98
C LEU A 163 7.43 18.36 -26.53
N LYS A 164 7.43 19.50 -27.24
CA LYS A 164 6.47 20.59 -27.00
C LYS A 164 5.03 20.10 -27.14
N PHE A 165 4.74 19.32 -28.18
CA PHE A 165 3.40 18.76 -28.38
C PHE A 165 3.00 17.78 -27.27
N GLN A 166 3.92 16.90 -26.83
CA GLN A 166 3.68 15.99 -25.71
C GLN A 166 3.41 16.74 -24.40
N LEU A 167 4.27 17.70 -24.04
CA LEU A 167 4.10 18.55 -22.85
C LEU A 167 2.75 19.28 -22.87
N ASN A 168 2.34 19.73 -24.05
CA ASN A 168 1.07 20.40 -24.26
C ASN A 168 -0.15 19.49 -24.05
N GLN A 169 -0.06 18.21 -24.44
CA GLN A 169 -1.09 17.21 -24.18
C GLN A 169 -1.18 16.90 -22.69
N ASP A 170 -0.03 16.74 -22.03
CA ASP A 170 0.08 16.40 -20.61
C ASP A 170 -0.47 17.50 -19.69
N LEU A 171 -0.21 18.77 -20.03
CA LEU A 171 -0.76 19.93 -19.31
C LEU A 171 -2.28 20.17 -19.54
N GLY A 172 -2.99 19.24 -20.17
CA GLY A 172 -4.46 19.27 -20.31
C GLY A 172 -5.02 20.43 -21.14
N ASN A 173 -4.21 21.08 -21.97
CA ASN A 173 -4.62 22.31 -22.65
C ASN A 173 -5.49 22.07 -23.89
N ASN A 174 -6.81 22.21 -23.68
CA ASN A 174 -7.83 22.30 -24.74
C ASN A 174 -7.67 23.47 -25.72
N GLU A 175 -6.78 24.45 -25.49
CA GLU A 175 -6.43 25.49 -26.49
C GLU A 175 -4.97 25.95 -26.34
N LEU A 176 -4.07 25.34 -27.11
CA LEU A 176 -2.65 25.70 -27.11
C LEU A 176 -2.40 27.05 -27.76
N ARG A 177 -2.13 28.04 -26.92
CA ARG A 177 -1.52 29.31 -27.33
C ARG A 177 -0.17 29.00 -28.00
N GLN A 178 0.02 29.52 -29.21
CA GLN A 178 1.31 29.48 -29.93
C GLN A 178 2.47 30.12 -29.13
N ASN A 179 2.16 30.83 -28.03
CA ASN A 179 3.06 31.64 -27.22
C ASN A 179 3.24 31.09 -25.78
N LEU A 180 3.25 29.77 -25.57
CA LEU A 180 3.70 29.24 -24.28
C LEU A 180 5.18 29.62 -24.11
N HIS A 181 5.44 30.63 -23.29
CA HIS A 181 6.77 31.00 -22.85
C HIS A 181 7.11 30.10 -21.67
N ILE A 182 7.95 29.10 -21.92
CA ILE A 182 8.53 28.29 -20.86
C ILE A 182 9.78 29.05 -20.41
N ASP A 183 9.75 29.52 -19.16
CA ASP A 183 10.94 30.04 -18.52
C ASP A 183 11.94 28.90 -18.38
N VAL A 184 13.01 29.01 -19.17
CA VAL A 184 14.09 28.04 -19.16
C VAL A 184 14.79 28.14 -17.81
N PRO A 185 14.83 27.05 -17.00
CA PRO A 185 15.54 27.09 -15.74
C PRO A 185 17.02 27.33 -16.01
N THR A 186 17.60 28.32 -15.35
CA THR A 186 19.05 28.50 -15.32
C THR A 186 19.64 27.43 -14.41
N PHE A 187 20.57 26.62 -14.94
CA PHE A 187 21.28 25.63 -14.14
C PHE A 187 21.89 26.30 -12.91
N ARG A 188 21.54 25.77 -11.73
CA ARG A 188 22.06 26.22 -10.44
C ARG A 188 22.25 25.01 -9.55
N GLN A 189 23.50 24.80 -9.12
CA GLN A 189 23.79 23.80 -8.09
C GLN A 189 23.18 24.25 -6.76
N ILE A 190 22.51 23.32 -6.08
CA ILE A 190 22.01 23.52 -4.73
C ILE A 190 23.16 23.33 -3.72
N SER A 191 23.09 23.99 -2.57
CA SER A 191 24.13 23.86 -1.54
C SER A 191 24.14 22.45 -0.95
N ALA A 192 25.32 21.93 -0.62
CA ALA A 192 25.49 20.59 -0.02
C ALA A 192 24.55 20.30 1.15
N GLY A 193 24.32 21.27 2.04
CA GLY A 193 23.41 21.11 3.18
C GLY A 193 21.94 20.83 2.82
N MET A 194 21.51 21.05 1.56
CA MET A 194 20.13 20.73 1.14
C MET A 194 19.91 19.26 0.81
N TYR A 195 20.99 18.52 0.51
CA TYR A 195 20.95 17.12 0.07
C TYR A 195 21.85 16.20 0.91
N GLN A 196 22.49 16.70 1.97
CA GLN A 196 23.19 15.86 2.94
C GLN A 196 22.21 14.87 3.56
N ALA A 197 22.56 13.58 3.56
CA ALA A 197 21.63 12.51 3.92
C ALA A 197 21.05 12.69 5.33
N GLU A 198 21.89 12.99 6.32
CA GLU A 198 21.46 13.18 7.72
C GLU A 198 20.47 14.34 7.86
N SER A 199 20.79 15.52 7.29
CA SER A 199 19.89 16.68 7.32
C SER A 199 18.62 16.48 6.50
N LEU A 200 18.70 15.68 5.43
CA LEU A 200 17.55 15.34 4.60
C LEU A 200 16.61 14.39 5.33
N TYR A 201 17.16 13.31 5.91
CA TYR A 201 16.42 12.35 6.72
C TYR A 201 15.74 13.02 7.91
N ASP A 202 16.47 13.84 8.66
CA ASP A 202 15.91 14.63 9.77
C ASP A 202 14.76 15.54 9.34
N SER A 203 14.75 16.00 8.08
CA SER A 203 13.68 16.86 7.56
C SER A 203 12.44 16.11 7.09
N VAL A 204 12.50 14.78 6.95
CA VAL A 204 11.38 13.97 6.43
C VAL A 204 10.88 12.92 7.42
N LYS A 205 11.70 12.47 8.36
CA LYS A 205 11.36 11.35 9.27
C LYS A 205 10.12 11.57 10.14
N ASP A 206 9.72 12.83 10.38
CA ASP A 206 8.61 13.16 11.28
C ASP A 206 7.32 13.54 10.52
N ASP A 207 7.42 14.04 9.27
CA ASP A 207 6.28 14.64 8.54
C ASP A 207 6.13 14.10 7.09
N HIS A 208 6.83 13.03 6.72
CA HIS A 208 6.74 12.50 5.36
C HIS A 208 5.40 11.83 5.14
N ALA A 209 4.68 12.23 4.09
CA ALA A 209 3.30 11.79 3.84
C ALA A 209 3.11 10.27 3.70
N SER A 210 4.17 9.51 3.45
CA SER A 210 4.10 8.04 3.42
C SER A 210 4.01 7.39 4.79
N LEU A 211 4.26 8.14 5.87
CA LEU A 211 4.21 7.66 7.25
C LEU A 211 2.77 7.74 7.78
N ASP A 212 2.00 8.72 7.32
CA ASP A 212 0.64 9.03 7.77
C ASP A 212 -0.28 7.79 7.82
N PRO A 213 -0.39 6.92 6.78
CA PRO A 213 -1.26 5.75 6.88
C PRO A 213 -0.84 4.72 7.93
N ILE A 214 0.46 4.66 8.25
CA ILE A 214 0.99 3.73 9.23
C ILE A 214 0.81 4.31 10.65
N GLU A 215 1.03 5.61 10.82
CA GLU A 215 0.80 6.31 12.08
C GLU A 215 -0.68 6.29 12.47
N VAL A 216 -1.58 6.60 11.52
CA VAL A 216 -3.03 6.46 11.73
C VAL A 216 -3.40 5.04 12.10
N ALA A 217 -2.83 4.02 11.44
CA ALA A 217 -3.07 2.63 11.82
C ALA A 217 -2.63 2.30 13.25
N ILE A 218 -1.46 2.78 13.70
CA ILE A 218 -0.99 2.56 15.07
C ILE A 218 -1.92 3.20 16.09
N GLU A 219 -2.35 4.46 15.85
CA GLU A 219 -3.28 5.17 16.73
C GLU A 219 -4.64 4.47 16.76
N THR A 220 -5.19 4.14 15.59
CA THR A 220 -6.48 3.46 15.44
C THR A 220 -6.48 2.11 16.16
N TYR A 221 -5.45 1.28 15.98
CA TYR A 221 -5.39 -0.02 16.66
C TYR A 221 -5.19 0.10 18.17
N ASP A 222 -4.55 1.17 18.65
CA ASP A 222 -4.46 1.45 20.10
C ASP A 222 -5.83 1.80 20.68
N ASP A 223 -6.57 2.66 19.99
CA ASP A 223 -7.92 3.08 20.38
C ASP A 223 -8.89 1.88 20.35
N MET A 224 -8.85 1.05 19.28
CA MET A 224 -9.66 -0.17 19.19
C MET A 224 -9.34 -1.18 20.30
N ALA A 225 -8.06 -1.33 20.68
CA ALA A 225 -7.66 -2.19 21.78
C ALA A 225 -8.12 -1.65 23.16
N GLU A 226 -8.22 -0.33 23.32
CA GLU A 226 -8.80 0.29 24.53
C GLU A 226 -10.32 0.12 24.56
N ASP A 227 -11.00 0.36 23.45
CA ASP A 227 -12.46 0.27 23.35
C ASP A 227 -12.97 -1.17 23.46
N ALA A 228 -12.19 -2.15 22.99
CA ALA A 228 -12.46 -3.59 23.15
C ALA A 228 -12.60 -4.02 24.63
N LYS A 229 -12.11 -3.23 25.59
CA LYS A 229 -12.29 -3.50 27.05
C LYS A 229 -13.65 -3.08 27.59
N SER A 230 -14.50 -2.53 26.73
CA SER A 230 -15.77 -1.93 27.11
C SER A 230 -16.91 -2.34 26.17
N LEU A 231 -16.82 -3.55 25.62
CA LEU A 231 -17.82 -4.09 24.71
C LEU A 231 -19.18 -4.20 25.40
N LYS A 232 -20.23 -3.89 24.64
CA LYS A 232 -21.60 -4.05 25.13
C LYS A 232 -22.06 -5.46 24.84
N VAL A 233 -22.54 -6.18 25.86
CA VAL A 233 -23.15 -7.49 25.67
C VAL A 233 -24.25 -7.41 24.61
N LEU A 234 -24.07 -8.13 23.50
CA LEU A 234 -25.00 -8.09 22.38
C LEU A 234 -26.37 -8.61 22.81
N GLY A 235 -27.39 -7.78 22.62
CA GLY A 235 -28.76 -8.14 23.00
C GLY A 235 -29.06 -8.07 24.50
N ALA A 236 -28.14 -7.67 25.39
CA ALA A 236 -28.41 -7.59 26.83
C ALA A 236 -29.67 -6.81 27.16
N SER A 237 -29.88 -5.65 26.54
CA SER A 237 -31.14 -4.88 26.72
C SER A 237 -32.40 -5.68 26.37
N GLN A 238 -32.34 -6.59 25.40
CA GLN A 238 -33.49 -7.43 25.03
C GLN A 238 -33.74 -8.52 26.07
N TYR A 239 -32.69 -9.09 26.65
CA TYR A 239 -32.80 -10.06 27.74
C TYR A 239 -33.33 -9.38 29.00
N GLU A 240 -32.74 -8.24 29.40
CA GLU A 240 -33.18 -7.44 30.55
C GLU A 240 -34.64 -7.00 30.42
N ASP A 241 -35.04 -6.43 29.26
CA ASP A 241 -36.43 -6.04 29.01
C ASP A 241 -37.41 -7.23 29.06
N GLN A 242 -36.98 -8.42 28.61
CA GLN A 242 -37.81 -9.63 28.65
C GLN A 242 -37.95 -10.19 30.06
N ILE A 243 -36.86 -10.20 30.82
CA ILE A 243 -36.84 -10.61 32.23
C ILE A 243 -37.76 -9.68 33.02
N ASP A 244 -37.57 -8.36 32.93
CA ASP A 244 -38.41 -7.35 33.60
C ASP A 244 -39.91 -7.54 33.25
N ALA A 245 -40.22 -7.80 31.98
CA ALA A 245 -41.59 -8.01 31.54
C ALA A 245 -42.23 -9.31 32.08
N ILE A 246 -41.44 -10.36 32.29
CA ILE A 246 -41.91 -11.63 32.87
C ILE A 246 -42.04 -11.50 34.39
N GLU A 247 -41.09 -10.84 35.05
CA GLU A 247 -41.17 -10.53 36.48
C GLU A 247 -42.42 -9.70 36.81
N GLU A 248 -42.76 -8.72 35.97
CA GLU A 248 -44.01 -7.96 36.13
C GLU A 248 -45.26 -8.86 36.03
N GLN A 249 -45.23 -9.90 35.19
CA GLN A 249 -46.33 -10.88 35.10
C GLN A 249 -46.40 -11.77 36.35
N LEU A 250 -45.25 -12.19 36.89
CA LEU A 250 -45.18 -12.95 38.14
C LEU A 250 -45.75 -12.13 39.31
N ASP A 251 -45.42 -10.84 39.39
CA ASP A 251 -45.97 -9.91 40.39
C ASP A 251 -47.50 -9.76 40.27
N GLN A 252 -48.05 -9.76 39.05
CA GLN A 252 -49.49 -9.72 38.84
C GLN A 252 -50.19 -11.01 39.29
N LEU A 253 -49.56 -12.17 39.09
CA LEU A 253 -50.08 -13.45 39.57
C LEU A 253 -50.11 -13.53 41.10
N ASP A 254 -49.12 -12.95 41.78
CA ASP A 254 -49.05 -12.89 43.24
C ASP A 254 -50.11 -11.97 43.87
N GLN A 255 -50.65 -11.03 43.10
CA GLN A 255 -51.75 -10.15 43.53
C GLN A 255 -53.14 -10.81 43.44
N VAL A 256 -53.28 -12.02 42.87
CA VAL A 256 -54.56 -12.72 42.77
C VAL A 256 -54.91 -13.36 44.13
N PRO A 257 -55.96 -12.88 44.84
CA PRO A 257 -56.30 -13.42 46.14
C PRO A 257 -56.77 -14.88 46.03
N PRO A 258 -56.40 -15.75 47.00
CA PRO A 258 -56.74 -17.16 46.94
C PRO A 258 -58.26 -17.36 46.87
N PRO A 259 -58.75 -18.24 45.97
CA PRO A 259 -60.19 -18.45 45.77
C PRO A 259 -60.82 -19.05 47.03
N GLY A 260 -61.47 -18.22 47.84
CA GLY A 260 -62.18 -18.65 49.06
C GLY A 260 -62.15 -17.69 50.25
N SER A 261 -61.41 -16.58 50.20
CA SER A 261 -61.38 -15.59 51.31
C SER A 261 -62.52 -14.57 51.28
N GLY A 262 -63.33 -14.54 50.21
CA GLY A 262 -64.50 -13.67 50.07
C GLY A 262 -65.75 -14.17 50.81
N GLY A 263 -65.69 -14.30 52.14
CA GLY A 263 -66.89 -14.23 52.97
C GLY A 263 -67.32 -12.77 53.11
N PRO A 264 -68.61 -12.41 52.97
CA PRO A 264 -69.05 -11.02 53.05
C PRO A 264 -68.81 -10.45 54.45
N GLU A 265 -67.79 -9.58 54.60
CA GLU A 265 -67.64 -8.76 55.79
C GLU A 265 -68.78 -7.74 55.87
N VAL A 266 -69.52 -7.81 56.98
CA VAL A 266 -70.60 -6.92 57.36
C VAL A 266 -70.00 -5.58 57.82
N PRO A 267 -70.53 -4.42 57.39
CA PRO A 267 -70.02 -3.12 57.83
C PRO A 267 -70.39 -2.86 59.30
N GLU A 268 -69.44 -3.04 60.21
CA GLU A 268 -69.58 -2.63 61.61
C GLU A 268 -69.21 -1.15 61.79
N GLY A 269 -70.25 -0.32 61.94
CA GLY A 269 -70.46 0.49 63.14
C GLY A 269 -69.38 1.51 63.52
N GLU A 270 -69.67 2.77 63.18
CA GLU A 270 -69.11 3.99 63.77
C GLU A 270 -68.97 3.91 65.31
N THR A 271 -67.80 4.28 65.85
CA THR A 271 -67.69 4.80 67.23
C THR A 271 -66.90 6.10 67.26
N PRO A 272 -67.22 7.03 68.19
CA PRO A 272 -66.86 8.43 68.07
C PRO A 272 -65.52 8.78 68.74
N THR A 273 -64.87 9.77 68.14
CA THR A 273 -63.73 10.58 68.60
C THR A 273 -63.68 10.95 70.09
N PRO A 274 -62.45 11.11 70.65
CA PRO A 274 -62.13 12.18 71.59
C PRO A 274 -61.11 13.20 70.99
N PRO A 275 -60.96 14.40 71.60
CA PRO A 275 -60.57 15.67 70.94
C PRO A 275 -59.05 15.98 71.03
N PRO A 276 -58.55 17.10 70.46
CA PRO A 276 -57.20 17.23 69.92
C PRO A 276 -56.16 17.61 70.99
N GLY A 277 -54.96 17.03 70.87
CA GLY A 277 -53.77 17.43 71.62
C GLY A 277 -52.73 18.05 70.70
N GLU A 278 -52.50 19.34 70.89
CA GLU A 278 -51.42 20.15 70.29
C GLU A 278 -50.02 19.73 70.76
N GLY A 279 -49.02 19.97 69.90
CA GLY A 279 -47.58 19.88 70.18
C GLY A 279 -46.94 18.90 69.20
N GLY A 280 -46.15 19.29 68.20
CA GLY A 280 -45.14 20.34 68.20
C GLY A 280 -43.77 19.67 68.09
N GLU A 281 -42.96 20.17 67.16
CA GLU A 281 -41.51 19.95 66.99
C GLU A 281 -41.04 18.93 65.95
N THR A 282 -39.98 19.38 65.29
CA THR A 282 -39.40 19.00 63.99
C THR A 282 -38.14 18.11 64.19
N PRO A 283 -37.19 18.00 63.24
CA PRO A 283 -36.82 16.75 62.58
C PRO A 283 -35.44 16.21 62.99
N VAL A 284 -35.26 14.88 63.06
CA VAL A 284 -33.91 14.30 63.20
C VAL A 284 -33.88 12.88 62.60
N GLU A 285 -32.89 12.59 61.74
CA GLU A 285 -32.37 11.25 61.38
C GLU A 285 -31.82 10.51 62.64
N PRO A 286 -31.05 9.39 62.62
CA PRO A 286 -30.78 8.26 61.68
C PRO A 286 -30.93 6.92 62.48
N PRO A 287 -30.06 5.85 62.46
CA PRO A 287 -29.28 5.12 61.44
C PRO A 287 -29.61 3.59 61.39
N GLY A 288 -28.91 2.83 60.55
CA GLY A 288 -29.08 1.39 60.33
C GLY A 288 -28.54 0.41 61.39
N ASN A 289 -28.65 -0.88 61.04
CA ASN A 289 -27.93 -2.09 61.48
C ASN A 289 -28.70 -3.28 60.85
N GLY A 290 -28.13 -4.33 60.26
CA GLY A 290 -26.91 -5.05 60.58
C GLY A 290 -27.28 -6.40 61.20
N SER A 291 -27.02 -7.52 60.50
CA SER A 291 -26.75 -8.88 61.03
C SER A 291 -26.63 -9.84 59.84
N GLU A 292 -25.43 -10.29 59.45
CA GLU A 292 -24.74 -11.48 59.99
C GLU A 292 -25.58 -12.77 59.99
N GLY A 293 -25.07 -13.78 59.28
CA GLY A 293 -25.57 -15.15 59.31
C GLY A 293 -24.77 -16.09 58.42
N GLY A 294 -23.54 -16.43 58.81
CA GLY A 294 -22.78 -17.52 58.20
C GLY A 294 -23.20 -18.90 58.71
N ASN A 295 -23.03 -19.92 57.87
CA ASN A 295 -22.60 -21.30 58.18
C ASN A 295 -22.64 -22.10 56.86
N SER A 296 -21.54 -22.62 56.32
CA SER A 296 -20.65 -23.71 56.77
C SER A 296 -20.99 -25.07 56.15
N GLY A 297 -20.05 -25.63 55.39
CA GLY A 297 -19.65 -27.03 55.50
C GLY A 297 -20.08 -27.99 54.39
N GLY A 298 -19.10 -28.56 53.69
CA GLY A 298 -19.27 -29.74 52.84
C GLY A 298 -18.00 -30.14 52.09
N ASP A 299 -17.07 -30.80 52.77
CA ASP A 299 -15.85 -31.43 52.21
C ASP A 299 -16.14 -32.71 51.39
N GLY A 300 -15.24 -33.00 50.44
CA GLY A 300 -14.95 -34.36 49.91
C GLY A 300 -15.38 -34.58 48.45
N SER A 301 -14.58 -35.14 47.54
CA SER A 301 -13.41 -36.02 47.69
C SER A 301 -12.68 -36.22 46.36
N GLU A 302 -11.39 -36.52 46.48
CA GLU A 302 -10.42 -36.93 45.46
C GLU A 302 -10.79 -38.21 44.65
N GLY A 303 -10.23 -38.29 43.44
CA GLY A 303 -10.00 -39.51 42.66
C GLY A 303 -9.86 -39.15 41.17
N GLY A 304 -8.84 -39.52 40.39
CA GLY A 304 -7.83 -40.54 40.53
C GLY A 304 -7.49 -41.07 39.12
N ASN A 305 -6.35 -40.61 38.60
CA ASN A 305 -5.48 -41.09 37.52
C ASN A 305 -5.81 -42.40 36.74
N SER A 306 -5.68 -42.35 35.41
CA SER A 306 -5.12 -43.39 34.52
C SER A 306 -4.99 -42.79 33.11
N GLY A 307 -3.84 -42.73 32.42
CA GLY A 307 -2.79 -43.73 32.29
C GLY A 307 -2.88 -44.32 30.87
N GLY A 308 -2.00 -43.90 29.96
CA GLY A 308 -1.98 -44.37 28.57
C GLY A 308 -0.65 -44.11 27.88
N ASP A 309 0.41 -44.78 28.32
CA ASP A 309 1.62 -45.00 27.53
C ASP A 309 1.48 -46.26 26.66
N GLY A 310 1.99 -46.19 25.43
CA GLY A 310 2.26 -47.33 24.54
C GLY A 310 1.93 -46.98 23.09
N SER A 311 2.81 -47.15 22.09
CA SER A 311 4.06 -47.90 22.02
C SER A 311 4.72 -47.63 20.66
N GLU A 312 6.05 -47.56 20.65
CA GLU A 312 6.87 -47.76 19.45
C GLU A 312 6.56 -49.12 18.80
N GLY A 313 6.59 -49.18 17.46
CA GLY A 313 6.46 -50.46 16.76
C GLY A 313 6.50 -50.38 15.23
N GLY A 314 7.69 -50.55 14.67
CA GLY A 314 7.90 -51.60 13.67
C GLY A 314 7.59 -51.32 12.19
N ASN A 315 8.67 -51.06 11.46
CA ASN A 315 8.90 -51.46 10.07
C ASN A 315 8.29 -52.82 9.69
N SER A 316 7.62 -52.92 8.53
CA SER A 316 7.83 -54.02 7.56
C SER A 316 6.93 -53.92 6.32
N GLY A 317 7.57 -53.75 5.16
CA GLY A 317 7.44 -54.59 3.95
C GLY A 317 6.05 -54.96 3.41
N GLY A 318 5.81 -54.57 2.16
CA GLY A 318 4.76 -55.15 1.32
C GLY A 318 5.00 -54.84 -0.15
N ASP A 319 5.79 -55.70 -0.81
CA ASP A 319 5.89 -55.77 -2.27
C ASP A 319 4.52 -56.05 -2.88
N GLY A 320 4.17 -55.30 -3.92
CA GLY A 320 2.93 -55.44 -4.69
C GLY A 320 3.09 -54.90 -6.10
N SER A 321 3.97 -55.52 -6.88
CA SER A 321 4.01 -55.42 -8.34
C SER A 321 2.76 -56.04 -8.96
N GLU A 322 2.06 -55.33 -9.86
CA GLU A 322 1.76 -55.72 -11.25
C GLU A 322 0.65 -54.87 -11.91
N GLY A 323 0.91 -54.46 -13.16
CA GLY A 323 -0.07 -53.97 -14.14
C GLY A 323 -0.11 -52.44 -14.27
N GLY A 324 0.37 -51.78 -15.33
CA GLY A 324 0.63 -52.18 -16.70
C GLY A 324 -0.13 -51.25 -17.66
N ASN A 325 0.60 -50.74 -18.67
CA ASN A 325 0.21 -49.85 -19.77
C ASN A 325 0.13 -48.33 -19.48
N SER A 326 0.66 -47.43 -20.32
CA SER A 326 1.54 -47.54 -21.49
C SER A 326 1.80 -46.12 -22.02
N GLY A 327 3.05 -45.83 -22.37
CA GLY A 327 3.44 -44.80 -23.34
C GLY A 327 3.64 -43.39 -22.76
N GLY A 328 4.77 -42.71 -22.95
CA GLY A 328 5.97 -43.06 -23.70
C GLY A 328 6.81 -41.79 -23.88
N ASN A 329 8.12 -41.96 -23.65
CA ASN A 329 9.27 -41.20 -24.16
C ASN A 329 9.33 -39.71 -23.79
N GLY A 330 10.27 -39.24 -22.96
CA GLY A 330 11.72 -39.48 -22.97
C GLY A 330 12.40 -38.12 -23.23
N SER A 331 13.55 -37.74 -22.69
CA SER A 331 14.56 -38.45 -21.94
C SER A 331 15.41 -37.41 -21.23
N GLU A 332 15.79 -37.69 -19.99
CA GLU A 332 16.91 -37.05 -19.31
C GLU A 332 18.24 -37.42 -19.97
N GLY A 333 19.25 -36.60 -19.70
CA GLY A 333 20.65 -36.90 -19.97
C GLY A 333 21.56 -36.01 -19.13
N GLY A 334 21.64 -36.26 -17.82
CA GLY A 334 22.76 -35.79 -17.01
C GLY A 334 24.05 -36.52 -17.39
N ASN A 335 25.22 -35.91 -17.21
CA ASN A 335 26.05 -36.08 -16.02
C ASN A 335 27.44 -35.43 -16.21
N SER A 336 27.91 -34.82 -15.12
CA SER A 336 29.29 -34.74 -14.60
C SER A 336 30.51 -34.88 -15.53
N GLY A 337 31.46 -33.94 -15.37
CA GLY A 337 32.88 -34.28 -15.24
C GLY A 337 33.87 -33.35 -15.94
N GLY A 338 34.86 -32.85 -15.17
CA GLY A 338 36.23 -32.67 -15.68
C GLY A 338 36.86 -31.28 -15.52
N ASN A 339 37.71 -31.16 -14.50
CA ASN A 339 38.83 -30.20 -14.49
C ASN A 339 39.81 -30.52 -15.64
N GLY A 340 40.37 -29.50 -16.30
CA GLY A 340 41.43 -29.68 -17.30
C GLY A 340 41.90 -28.41 -17.99
N SER A 341 42.78 -27.66 -17.31
CA SER A 341 44.01 -27.01 -17.81
C SER A 341 44.17 -26.58 -19.28
N GLU A 342 44.52 -25.29 -19.42
CA GLU A 342 45.62 -24.70 -20.21
C GLU A 342 46.13 -25.36 -21.51
N GLY A 343 46.28 -24.50 -22.53
CA GLY A 343 47.01 -24.74 -23.78
C GLY A 343 46.07 -24.57 -24.97
N GLY A 344 46.24 -23.62 -25.89
CA GLY A 344 47.45 -23.00 -26.36
C GLY A 344 47.36 -22.99 -27.88
N ASN A 345 47.62 -21.82 -28.45
CA ASN A 345 48.14 -21.60 -29.80
C ASN A 345 47.29 -21.93 -31.04
N SER A 346 46.98 -20.81 -31.72
CA SER A 346 47.44 -20.48 -33.08
C SER A 346 46.87 -21.23 -34.28
N GLY A 347 46.27 -20.43 -35.16
CA GLY A 347 46.76 -20.32 -36.53
C GLY A 347 46.01 -21.17 -37.55
N GLY A 348 45.41 -20.50 -38.52
CA GLY A 348 44.88 -21.15 -39.70
C GLY A 348 44.07 -20.19 -40.56
N ASP A 349 44.76 -19.33 -41.30
CA ASP A 349 44.21 -18.74 -42.53
C ASP A 349 43.83 -19.87 -43.49
N GLY A 350 42.60 -19.85 -43.97
CA GLY A 350 42.04 -20.80 -44.94
C GLY A 350 41.15 -20.07 -45.92
N SER A 351 41.78 -19.57 -46.97
CA SER A 351 41.21 -18.94 -48.16
C SER A 351 40.28 -19.85 -48.97
N GLU A 352 39.25 -19.21 -49.53
CA GLU A 352 38.64 -19.40 -50.86
C GLU A 352 38.17 -20.78 -51.34
N GLY A 353 36.87 -20.82 -51.64
CA GLY A 353 36.17 -21.75 -52.54
C GLY A 353 34.67 -21.66 -52.23
N GLY A 354 33.76 -21.18 -53.07
CA GLY A 354 33.73 -21.16 -54.52
C GLY A 354 32.62 -22.12 -55.00
N ASN A 355 31.43 -21.56 -55.30
CA ASN A 355 30.26 -22.18 -55.98
C ASN A 355 29.60 -23.36 -55.24
N SER A 356 28.27 -23.56 -55.24
CA SER A 356 27.20 -23.22 -56.18
C SER A 356 25.86 -23.63 -55.58
N GLY A 357 24.76 -22.96 -55.93
CA GLY A 357 23.46 -23.64 -56.05
C GLY A 357 22.24 -22.88 -55.54
N GLY A 358 21.54 -22.23 -56.47
CA GLY A 358 20.13 -22.55 -56.71
C GLY A 358 19.05 -21.86 -55.87
N ASP A 359 18.34 -20.97 -56.57
CA ASP A 359 16.89 -20.85 -56.64
C ASP A 359 16.09 -20.41 -55.40
N GLY A 360 15.33 -19.31 -55.56
CA GLY A 360 14.25 -18.94 -54.64
C GLY A 360 13.83 -17.48 -54.73
N THR A 361 13.18 -17.12 -55.84
CA THR A 361 12.58 -15.81 -56.12
C THR A 361 11.48 -15.40 -55.15
N GLU A 362 11.49 -14.11 -54.81
CA GLU A 362 10.39 -13.14 -54.76
C GLU A 362 8.94 -13.58 -54.45
N GLY A 363 8.31 -12.85 -53.53
CA GLY A 363 6.97 -12.32 -53.74
C GLY A 363 6.02 -12.47 -52.55
N GLY A 364 5.43 -11.35 -52.10
CA GLY A 364 4.19 -11.40 -51.33
C GLY A 364 3.93 -10.24 -50.36
N ASN A 365 3.64 -9.06 -50.90
CA ASN A 365 3.04 -7.95 -50.16
C ASN A 365 1.49 -8.07 -50.24
N SER A 366 0.80 -8.05 -49.10
CA SER A 366 -0.63 -7.68 -48.90
C SER A 366 -0.92 -7.89 -47.41
N GLY A 367 -1.41 -6.92 -46.63
CA GLY A 367 -2.61 -6.13 -46.83
C GLY A 367 -3.69 -6.71 -45.91
N GLY A 368 -4.02 -6.00 -44.83
CA GLY A 368 -4.98 -6.46 -43.82
C GLY A 368 -5.34 -5.36 -42.81
N ASP A 369 -6.12 -4.42 -43.32
CA ASP A 369 -7.24 -3.69 -42.71
C ASP A 369 -7.21 -3.34 -41.22
N GLY A 370 -7.30 -2.04 -40.98
CA GLY A 370 -7.72 -1.48 -39.70
C GLY A 370 -9.21 -1.63 -39.45
N THR A 371 -9.54 -1.57 -38.17
CA THR A 371 -10.86 -1.18 -37.68
C THR A 371 -10.66 -0.02 -36.71
N GLU A 372 -11.15 1.13 -37.14
CA GLU A 372 -11.51 2.26 -36.30
C GLU A 372 -12.56 1.81 -35.26
N GLY A 373 -12.39 2.28 -34.03
CA GLY A 373 -13.38 2.22 -32.98
C GLY A 373 -13.37 3.53 -32.23
N ASP A 374 -13.99 4.56 -32.83
CA ASP A 374 -14.50 5.71 -32.10
C ASP A 374 -15.48 5.23 -31.02
N ASN A 375 -15.24 5.59 -29.77
CA ASN A 375 -16.37 5.86 -28.87
C ASN A 375 -16.04 7.02 -27.94
N SER A 376 -16.57 8.17 -28.32
CA SER A 376 -16.76 9.35 -27.49
C SER A 376 -17.95 9.15 -26.56
N GLY A 377 -17.77 9.50 -25.28
CA GLY A 377 -18.84 10.06 -24.44
C GLY A 377 -19.49 9.07 -23.47
N GLY A 378 -19.54 9.47 -22.19
CA GLY A 378 -20.45 8.87 -21.22
C GLY A 378 -19.90 8.82 -19.80
N ASN A 379 -19.83 9.98 -19.15
CA ASN A 379 -19.85 10.06 -17.70
C ASN A 379 -21.18 9.47 -17.19
N THR A 380 -21.14 8.31 -16.55
CA THR A 380 -22.10 7.88 -15.53
C THR A 380 -21.42 6.87 -14.61
N ASN A 381 -21.44 7.17 -13.30
CA ASN A 381 -21.13 6.29 -12.16
C ASN A 381 -21.17 4.78 -12.46
N PRO A 382 -20.14 4.01 -12.08
CA PRO A 382 -20.34 2.62 -11.75
C PRO A 382 -20.83 2.53 -10.30
N ASP A 383 -22.12 2.25 -10.18
CA ASP A 383 -22.74 1.61 -9.02
C ASP A 383 -22.11 0.20 -8.84
N PRO A 384 -21.50 -0.15 -7.69
CA PRO A 384 -20.93 -1.48 -7.48
C PRO A 384 -22.01 -2.47 -7.02
N ALA A 385 -22.57 -3.20 -7.99
CA ALA A 385 -23.27 -4.47 -7.81
C ALA A 385 -22.53 -5.47 -8.73
N THR A 386 -21.97 -6.61 -8.32
CA THR A 386 -22.29 -7.56 -7.27
C THR A 386 -21.06 -8.44 -7.04
N GLY A 387 -20.41 -8.30 -5.88
CA GLY A 387 -19.44 -9.25 -5.36
C GLY A 387 -20.12 -10.10 -4.30
N SER A 388 -20.56 -11.30 -4.69
CA SER A 388 -21.16 -12.31 -3.81
C SER A 388 -20.09 -12.91 -2.89
N GLY A 389 -19.68 -12.15 -1.87
CA GLY A 389 -19.13 -12.70 -0.64
C GLY A 389 -20.29 -13.02 0.28
N THR A 390 -20.48 -14.30 0.59
CA THR A 390 -21.43 -14.76 1.60
C THR A 390 -20.96 -14.28 2.97
N ALA A 391 -21.30 -13.04 3.32
CA ALA A 391 -21.51 -12.68 4.71
C ALA A 391 -22.68 -13.58 5.17
N SER A 392 -22.34 -14.65 5.88
CA SER A 392 -23.28 -15.30 6.77
C SER A 392 -23.67 -14.25 7.79
N THR A 393 -24.69 -13.46 7.43
CA THR A 393 -25.54 -12.82 8.41
C THR A 393 -26.05 -13.96 9.26
N LEU A 394 -25.47 -14.13 10.44
CA LEU A 394 -26.15 -14.77 11.55
C LEU A 394 -27.37 -13.89 11.80
N SER A 395 -28.41 -14.13 11.01
CA SER A 395 -29.76 -13.84 11.44
C SER A 395 -29.92 -14.70 12.68
N PHE A 396 -29.61 -14.13 13.84
CA PHE A 396 -30.44 -14.33 15.00
C PHE A 396 -31.84 -13.95 14.52
N THR A 397 -32.55 -14.94 13.95
CA THR A 397 -33.97 -14.98 14.18
C THR A 397 -34.04 -15.01 15.70
N PRO A 398 -34.55 -13.95 16.37
CA PRO A 398 -35.11 -14.22 17.68
C PRO A 398 -36.07 -15.35 17.36
N ALA A 399 -35.85 -16.51 17.97
CA ALA A 399 -36.87 -17.52 17.97
C ALA A 399 -38.15 -16.74 18.25
N GLN A 400 -39.12 -16.81 17.34
CA GLN A 400 -40.47 -16.34 17.61
C GLN A 400 -40.99 -17.20 18.75
N ILE A 401 -40.46 -17.00 19.94
CA ILE A 401 -41.16 -17.10 21.20
C ILE A 401 -42.11 -15.91 21.11
N GLY A 402 -43.11 -16.06 20.24
CA GLY A 402 -44.36 -15.38 20.41
C GLY A 402 -44.82 -15.86 21.77
N VAL A 403 -44.49 -15.08 22.79
CA VAL A 403 -45.22 -15.07 24.03
C VAL A 403 -46.63 -14.74 23.57
N ALA A 404 -47.42 -15.80 23.35
CA ALA A 404 -48.83 -15.70 23.12
C ALA A 404 -49.38 -15.23 24.47
N VAL A 405 -49.27 -13.92 24.73
CA VAL A 405 -50.05 -13.25 25.75
C VAL A 405 -51.49 -13.64 25.42
N PRO A 406 -52.22 -14.36 26.29
CA PRO A 406 -53.60 -14.73 26.01
C PRO A 406 -54.48 -13.48 26.17
N GLY A 407 -54.32 -12.50 25.27
CA GLY A 407 -55.20 -11.36 25.09
C GLY A 407 -56.45 -11.78 24.33
N ALA A 408 -57.24 -12.69 24.91
CA ALA A 408 -58.55 -13.07 24.38
C ALA A 408 -59.68 -12.40 25.19
N LEU A 409 -59.63 -11.06 25.28
CA LEU A 409 -60.82 -10.23 25.52
C LEU A 409 -61.32 -9.74 24.15
N ALA A 410 -61.82 -10.67 23.34
CA ALA A 410 -62.37 -10.36 22.02
C ALA A 410 -63.75 -9.72 22.16
N ALA A 411 -63.86 -8.47 21.73
CA ALA A 411 -65.09 -7.74 21.54
C ALA A 411 -66.03 -8.47 20.57
N LEU A 412 -67.20 -8.91 21.06
CA LEU A 412 -68.27 -9.49 20.25
C LEU A 412 -69.07 -8.39 19.55
N ALA A 413 -69.02 -8.40 18.22
CA ALA A 413 -69.96 -7.70 17.36
C ALA A 413 -71.41 -8.19 17.60
N PRO A 414 -72.43 -7.34 17.33
CA PRO A 414 -73.83 -7.68 17.60
C PRO A 414 -74.41 -8.54 16.46
N GLY A 415 -74.64 -9.83 16.72
CA GLY A 415 -75.28 -10.73 15.75
C GLY A 415 -75.97 -11.91 16.43
N ASP A 416 -77.31 -11.88 16.39
CA ASP A 416 -78.30 -12.90 16.72
C ASP A 416 -78.44 -13.41 18.19
N PRO A 417 -79.67 -13.42 18.75
CA PRO A 417 -79.94 -13.97 20.08
C PRO A 417 -80.09 -15.50 20.04
N PRO A 418 -79.31 -16.28 20.81
CA PRO A 418 -79.60 -17.67 21.07
C PRO A 418 -80.43 -17.86 22.35
N ALA A 419 -80.99 -19.05 22.44
CA ALA A 419 -82.02 -19.49 23.37
C ALA A 419 -81.58 -19.52 24.85
N ASP A 420 -82.58 -19.49 25.73
CA ASP A 420 -82.54 -19.73 27.18
C ASP A 420 -81.63 -20.91 27.56
N GLY A 421 -80.39 -20.58 27.90
CA GLY A 421 -79.46 -21.42 28.64
C GLY A 421 -78.64 -20.47 29.49
N ALA A 422 -78.76 -20.56 30.81
CA ALA A 422 -77.98 -19.73 31.74
C ALA A 422 -76.49 -19.94 31.39
N PRO A 423 -75.73 -18.88 31.06
CA PRO A 423 -74.31 -19.02 30.82
C PRO A 423 -73.66 -19.48 32.11
N ASP A 424 -73.02 -20.65 32.06
CA ASP A 424 -72.09 -21.07 33.11
C ASP A 424 -71.12 -19.92 33.33
N ILE A 425 -71.09 -19.40 34.55
CA ILE A 425 -70.11 -18.40 34.96
C ILE A 425 -68.75 -19.05 34.71
N PRO A 426 -67.89 -18.51 33.84
CA PRO A 426 -66.57 -19.07 33.64
C PRO A 426 -65.88 -19.09 35.00
N THR A 427 -65.72 -20.27 35.56
CA THR A 427 -64.87 -20.48 36.72
C THR A 427 -63.50 -19.99 36.32
N GLY A 428 -62.97 -19.00 37.05
CA GLY A 428 -61.62 -18.50 36.83
C GLY A 428 -60.59 -19.64 36.83
N PRO A 429 -59.37 -19.39 36.35
CA PRO A 429 -58.32 -20.41 36.34
C PRO A 429 -58.23 -21.07 37.72
N SER A 430 -58.14 -22.40 37.74
CA SER A 430 -57.96 -23.12 39.00
C SER A 430 -56.61 -22.74 39.60
N GLN A 431 -56.47 -22.85 40.93
CA GLN A 431 -55.19 -22.58 41.61
C GLN A 431 -54.04 -23.39 40.98
N GLU A 432 -54.31 -24.66 40.62
CA GLU A 432 -53.34 -25.52 39.93
C GLU A 432 -52.92 -24.97 38.54
N GLN A 433 -53.79 -24.24 37.84
CA GLN A 433 -53.45 -23.59 36.57
C GLN A 433 -52.59 -22.35 36.78
N LEU A 434 -52.84 -21.57 37.85
CA LEU A 434 -52.02 -20.42 38.21
C LEU A 434 -50.63 -20.85 38.67
N ASP A 435 -50.54 -21.91 39.49
CA ASP A 435 -49.28 -22.44 39.98
C ASP A 435 -48.41 -22.98 38.82
N LYS A 436 -49.01 -23.69 37.84
CA LYS A 436 -48.30 -24.14 36.63
C LYS A 436 -47.87 -22.99 35.73
N GLN A 437 -48.67 -21.92 35.64
CA GLN A 437 -48.31 -20.74 34.87
C GLN A 437 -47.15 -19.99 35.53
N ARG A 438 -47.14 -19.91 36.85
CA ARG A 438 -46.03 -19.34 37.62
C ARG A 438 -44.74 -20.14 37.39
N GLU A 439 -44.78 -21.45 37.57
CA GLU A 439 -43.64 -22.35 37.33
C GLU A 439 -43.07 -22.17 35.91
N GLN A 440 -43.94 -22.04 34.90
CA GLN A 440 -43.51 -21.79 33.52
C GLN A 440 -42.84 -20.43 33.30
N LEU A 441 -43.31 -19.38 33.97
CA LEU A 441 -42.70 -18.05 33.87
C LEU A 441 -41.38 -17.99 34.63
N GLU A 442 -41.30 -18.63 35.80
CA GLU A 442 -40.03 -18.78 36.56
C GLU A 442 -38.99 -19.55 35.73
N ASP A 443 -39.38 -20.66 35.08
CA ASP A 443 -38.50 -21.40 34.16
C ASP A 443 -38.04 -20.54 32.97
N GLN A 444 -38.89 -19.63 32.47
CA GLN A 444 -38.51 -18.71 31.38
C GLN A 444 -37.53 -17.63 31.84
N VAL A 445 -37.71 -17.07 33.04
CA VAL A 445 -36.75 -16.11 33.61
C VAL A 445 -35.40 -16.80 33.78
N ASN A 446 -35.37 -17.98 34.42
CA ASN A 446 -34.12 -18.71 34.63
C ASN A 446 -33.40 -18.99 33.31
N GLN A 447 -34.13 -19.37 32.24
CA GLN A 447 -33.52 -19.59 30.93
C GLN A 447 -32.98 -18.29 30.32
N LEU A 448 -33.67 -17.16 30.46
CA LEU A 448 -33.19 -15.86 29.95
C LEU A 448 -32.00 -15.33 30.75
N GLU A 449 -31.97 -15.58 32.06
CA GLU A 449 -30.82 -15.28 32.91
C GLU A 449 -29.61 -16.12 32.50
N ASP A 450 -29.79 -17.43 32.30
CA ASP A 450 -28.74 -18.33 31.79
C ASP A 450 -28.24 -17.86 30.40
N ASP A 451 -29.14 -17.53 29.47
CA ASP A 451 -28.78 -17.02 28.13
C ASP A 451 -28.04 -15.67 28.22
N LEU A 452 -28.40 -14.80 29.17
CA LEU A 452 -27.74 -13.51 29.39
C LEU A 452 -26.34 -13.69 30.00
N ASP A 453 -26.17 -14.65 30.90
CA ASP A 453 -24.87 -14.98 31.47
C ASP A 453 -23.96 -15.63 30.41
N ASP A 454 -24.47 -16.54 29.57
CA ASP A 454 -23.75 -17.07 28.40
C ASP A 454 -23.33 -15.95 27.44
N ALA A 455 -24.20 -14.96 27.19
CA ALA A 455 -23.87 -13.80 26.36
C ALA A 455 -22.80 -12.89 26.99
N ARG A 456 -22.76 -12.79 28.33
CA ARG A 456 -21.73 -12.05 29.07
C ARG A 456 -20.37 -12.75 28.99
N ASP A 457 -20.37 -14.08 29.13
CA ASP A 457 -19.16 -14.88 29.00
C ASP A 457 -18.60 -14.79 27.58
N ALA A 458 -19.46 -14.90 26.56
CA ALA A 458 -19.07 -14.73 25.16
C ALA A 458 -18.54 -13.32 24.86
N ARG A 459 -19.11 -12.29 25.50
CA ARG A 459 -18.55 -10.93 25.44
C ARG A 459 -17.16 -10.89 26.08
N ASP A 460 -16.98 -11.41 27.29
CA ASP A 460 -15.68 -11.36 27.99
C ASP A 460 -14.58 -12.07 27.19
N GLU A 461 -14.89 -13.21 26.56
CA GLU A 461 -13.98 -13.90 25.64
C GLU A 461 -13.68 -13.03 24.40
N ALA A 462 -14.68 -12.36 23.84
CA ALA A 462 -14.48 -11.44 22.72
C ALA A 462 -13.65 -10.21 23.08
N GLU A 463 -13.79 -9.65 24.29
CA GLU A 463 -12.97 -8.52 24.78
C GLU A 463 -11.49 -8.91 24.79
N GLU A 464 -11.15 -10.08 25.37
CA GLU A 464 -9.77 -10.58 25.44
C GLU A 464 -9.19 -10.86 24.04
N GLU A 465 -9.94 -11.57 23.19
CA GLU A 465 -9.49 -11.91 21.84
C GLU A 465 -9.29 -10.67 20.94
N LEU A 466 -10.16 -9.66 21.04
CA LEU A 466 -10.04 -8.43 20.26
C LEU A 466 -8.92 -7.53 20.78
N GLU A 467 -8.75 -7.41 22.10
CA GLU A 467 -7.60 -6.69 22.69
C GLU A 467 -6.29 -7.30 22.19
N ASP A 468 -6.15 -8.63 22.24
CA ASP A 468 -4.97 -9.34 21.76
C ASP A 468 -4.75 -9.14 20.26
N LEU A 469 -5.81 -9.21 19.45
CA LEU A 469 -5.74 -9.01 18.01
C LEU A 469 -5.26 -7.60 17.66
N TYR A 470 -5.89 -6.57 18.21
CA TYR A 470 -5.56 -5.18 17.88
C TYR A 470 -4.19 -4.77 18.44
N THR A 471 -3.80 -5.30 19.61
CA THR A 471 -2.43 -5.16 20.12
C THR A 471 -1.41 -5.75 19.14
N ALA A 472 -1.65 -6.95 18.61
CA ALA A 472 -0.77 -7.57 17.62
C ALA A 472 -0.72 -6.77 16.29
N GLN A 473 -1.85 -6.21 15.84
CA GLN A 473 -1.91 -5.37 14.63
C GLN A 473 -1.20 -4.02 14.81
N LYS A 474 -1.26 -3.44 16.01
CA LYS A 474 -0.48 -2.26 16.39
C LYS A 474 1.01 -2.55 16.34
N GLU A 475 1.47 -3.65 16.95
CA GLU A 475 2.87 -4.07 16.92
C GLU A 475 3.39 -4.30 15.48
N ASP A 476 2.59 -4.92 14.62
CA ASP A 476 2.89 -5.06 13.18
C ASP A 476 3.05 -3.70 12.51
N SER A 477 2.12 -2.77 12.78
CA SER A 477 2.15 -1.42 12.21
C SER A 477 3.38 -0.62 12.70
N GLU A 478 3.79 -0.76 13.97
CA GLU A 478 5.02 -0.17 14.49
C GLU A 478 6.28 -0.71 13.79
N VAL A 479 6.30 -2.01 13.44
CA VAL A 479 7.38 -2.59 12.65
C VAL A 479 7.41 -2.01 11.24
N ARG A 480 6.24 -1.91 10.58
CA ARG A 480 6.13 -1.27 9.26
C ARG A 480 6.59 0.19 9.30
N LEU A 481 6.29 0.92 10.38
CA LEU A 481 6.75 2.30 10.55
C LEU A 481 8.28 2.38 10.61
N LYS A 482 8.90 1.51 11.42
CA LYS A 482 10.37 1.42 11.52
C LYS A 482 11.01 1.09 10.17
N GLN A 483 10.44 0.15 9.42
CA GLN A 483 10.90 -0.20 8.07
C GLN A 483 10.77 0.98 7.09
N GLN A 484 9.64 1.70 7.14
CA GLN A 484 9.42 2.87 6.28
C GLN A 484 10.41 4.00 6.61
N LEU A 485 10.71 4.24 7.90
CA LEU A 485 11.73 5.20 8.34
C LEU A 485 13.13 4.82 7.83
N GLN A 486 13.50 3.54 7.94
CA GLN A 486 14.76 3.03 7.38
C GLN A 486 14.83 3.21 5.86
N ALA A 487 13.72 3.02 5.16
CA ALA A 487 13.63 3.24 3.72
C ALA A 487 13.82 4.73 3.36
N LEU A 488 13.23 5.65 4.14
CA LEU A 488 13.45 7.11 4.00
C LEU A 488 14.92 7.50 4.25
N GLU A 489 15.56 6.90 5.25
CA GLU A 489 16.98 7.12 5.54
C GLU A 489 17.84 6.68 4.36
N LEU A 490 17.66 5.44 3.88
CA LEU A 490 18.39 4.90 2.73
C LEU A 490 18.20 5.74 1.46
N GLN A 491 16.97 6.19 1.21
CA GLN A 491 16.67 7.05 0.07
C GLN A 491 17.39 8.40 0.19
N SER A 492 17.51 8.94 1.40
CA SER A 492 18.26 10.18 1.66
C SER A 492 19.75 10.03 1.32
N TYR A 493 20.37 8.91 1.69
CA TYR A 493 21.75 8.57 1.29
C TYR A 493 21.91 8.38 -0.23
N THR A 494 20.89 7.83 -0.88
CA THR A 494 20.86 7.65 -2.33
C THR A 494 20.86 9.00 -3.05
N TYR A 495 20.05 9.96 -2.59
CA TYR A 495 20.08 11.33 -3.11
C TYR A 495 21.45 11.98 -2.94
N GLU A 496 22.02 11.95 -1.73
CA GLU A 496 23.35 12.54 -1.48
C GLU A 496 24.40 11.99 -2.44
N SER A 497 24.44 10.66 -2.59
CA SER A 497 25.38 9.97 -3.47
C SER A 497 25.20 10.38 -4.93
N ARG A 498 23.96 10.44 -5.42
CA ARG A 498 23.64 10.87 -6.80
C ARG A 498 24.05 12.34 -7.03
N PHE A 499 23.79 13.24 -6.09
CA PHE A 499 24.21 14.65 -6.19
C PHE A 499 25.73 14.80 -6.24
N ILE A 500 26.47 14.09 -5.37
CA ILE A 500 27.93 14.11 -5.38
C ILE A 500 28.49 13.58 -6.71
N ALA A 501 27.92 12.48 -7.22
CA ALA A 501 28.34 11.88 -8.48
C ALA A 501 28.11 12.83 -9.67
N LEU A 502 26.91 13.41 -9.77
CA LEU A 502 26.57 14.35 -10.85
C LEU A 502 27.40 15.63 -10.77
N THR A 503 27.64 16.16 -9.57
CA THR A 503 28.49 17.36 -9.39
C THR A 503 29.89 17.13 -9.94
N LYS A 504 30.52 15.99 -9.59
CA LYS A 504 31.85 15.62 -10.12
C LYS A 504 31.83 15.39 -11.63
N LYS A 505 30.76 14.80 -12.16
CA LYS A 505 30.58 14.56 -13.61
C LYS A 505 30.49 15.88 -14.37
N ILE A 506 29.75 16.86 -13.83
CA ILE A 506 29.63 18.21 -14.38
C ILE A 506 30.99 18.91 -14.38
N GLU A 507 31.71 18.94 -13.25
CA GLU A 507 33.05 19.55 -13.17
C GLU A 507 34.02 18.94 -14.20
N ALA A 508 33.99 17.61 -14.37
CA ALA A 508 34.83 16.92 -15.34
C ALA A 508 34.48 17.31 -16.78
N GLN A 509 33.19 17.41 -17.10
CA GLN A 509 32.70 17.81 -18.42
C GLN A 509 32.96 19.29 -18.72
N GLU A 510 32.83 20.19 -17.75
CA GLU A 510 33.23 21.59 -17.88
C GLU A 510 34.71 21.71 -18.25
N SER A 511 35.59 20.95 -17.57
CA SER A 511 37.01 20.88 -17.94
C SER A 511 37.23 20.32 -19.35
N ASN A 512 36.39 19.39 -19.80
CA ASN A 512 36.48 18.83 -21.16
C ASN A 512 36.04 19.85 -22.21
N VAL A 513 35.00 20.63 -21.95
CA VAL A 513 34.57 21.75 -22.80
C VAL A 513 35.70 22.78 -22.93
N GLU A 514 36.34 23.16 -21.82
CA GLU A 514 37.48 24.10 -21.85
C GLU A 514 38.67 23.55 -22.68
N LYS A 515 38.97 22.25 -22.57
CA LYS A 515 40.02 21.61 -23.38
C LYS A 515 39.64 21.53 -24.86
N ALA A 516 38.39 21.20 -25.17
CA ALA A 516 37.89 21.15 -26.54
C ALA A 516 37.97 22.52 -27.21
N ASN A 517 37.58 23.59 -26.50
CA ASN A 517 37.73 24.96 -26.97
C ASN A 517 39.19 25.34 -27.26
N ARG A 518 40.12 25.02 -26.35
CA ARG A 518 41.55 25.25 -26.59
C ARG A 518 42.09 24.48 -27.79
N LEU A 519 41.67 23.24 -27.98
CA LEU A 519 42.06 22.45 -29.15
C LEU A 519 41.54 23.06 -30.45
N TYR A 520 40.31 23.55 -30.45
CA TYR A 520 39.75 24.25 -31.60
C TYR A 520 40.53 25.53 -31.94
N GLU A 521 40.86 26.37 -30.95
CA GLU A 521 41.70 27.56 -31.16
C GLU A 521 43.05 27.21 -31.81
N VAL A 522 43.74 26.20 -31.28
CA VAL A 522 45.03 25.73 -31.83
C VAL A 522 44.86 25.18 -33.25
N SER A 523 43.76 24.49 -33.53
CA SER A 523 43.45 23.99 -34.86
C SER A 523 43.22 25.13 -35.85
N VAL A 524 42.48 26.17 -35.46
CA VAL A 524 42.28 27.37 -36.28
C VAL A 524 43.62 28.05 -36.60
N GLU A 525 44.48 28.28 -35.60
CA GLU A 525 45.80 28.87 -35.81
C GLU A 525 46.68 28.00 -36.74
N SER A 526 46.62 26.68 -36.57
CA SER A 526 47.37 25.73 -37.39
C SER A 526 46.87 25.71 -38.84
N LEU A 527 45.56 25.90 -39.06
CA LEU A 527 44.98 26.02 -40.40
C LEU A 527 45.46 27.30 -41.09
N GLU A 528 45.51 28.43 -40.37
CA GLU A 528 46.03 29.70 -40.88
C GLU A 528 47.51 29.61 -41.28
N GLN A 529 48.29 28.80 -40.57
CA GLN A 529 49.69 28.51 -40.89
C GLN A 529 49.86 27.46 -42.01
N GLY A 530 48.77 26.85 -42.49
CA GLY A 530 48.78 25.79 -43.49
C GLY A 530 49.34 24.46 -43.00
N LEU A 531 49.33 24.23 -41.67
CA LEU A 531 49.84 23.02 -41.05
C LEU A 531 48.82 21.88 -41.01
N ILE A 532 47.53 22.21 -40.97
CA ILE A 532 46.43 21.24 -40.95
C ILE A 532 45.40 21.55 -42.04
N LYS A 533 44.47 20.63 -42.26
CA LYS A 533 43.40 20.78 -43.26
C LYS A 533 42.15 21.39 -42.63
N PRO A 534 41.26 22.02 -43.42
CA PRO A 534 39.96 22.51 -42.91
C PRO A 534 39.15 21.43 -42.18
N SER A 535 39.18 20.19 -42.68
CA SER A 535 38.54 19.03 -42.05
C SER A 535 38.97 18.79 -40.59
N ASP A 536 40.20 19.17 -40.22
CA ASP A 536 40.72 19.00 -38.87
C ASP A 536 40.14 20.05 -37.90
N VAL A 537 39.90 21.28 -38.39
CA VAL A 537 39.19 22.34 -37.65
C VAL A 537 37.73 21.95 -37.46
N GLU A 538 37.12 21.40 -38.52
CA GLU A 538 35.75 20.91 -38.49
C GLU A 538 35.57 19.78 -37.46
N ALA A 539 36.49 18.82 -37.42
CA ALA A 539 36.49 17.77 -36.41
C ALA A 539 36.58 18.33 -34.98
N ALA A 540 37.42 19.35 -34.75
CA ALA A 540 37.55 19.98 -33.44
C ALA A 540 36.25 20.72 -33.03
N ARG A 541 35.57 21.36 -34.00
CA ARG A 541 34.30 22.05 -33.81
C ARG A 541 33.16 21.08 -33.44
N LEU A 542 33.03 19.98 -34.20
CA LEU A 542 32.05 18.94 -33.89
C LEU A 542 32.30 18.33 -32.50
N ASN A 543 33.57 18.16 -32.12
CA ASN A 543 33.92 17.71 -30.79
C ASN A 543 33.46 18.69 -29.70
N ILE A 544 33.58 20.03 -29.89
CA ILE A 544 33.02 21.02 -28.95
C ILE A 544 31.51 20.82 -28.79
N ALA A 545 30.76 20.76 -29.90
CA ALA A 545 29.32 20.59 -29.87
C ALA A 545 28.92 19.30 -29.11
N GLN A 546 29.66 18.22 -29.32
CA GLN A 546 29.42 16.95 -28.63
C GLN A 546 29.68 17.05 -27.12
N VAL A 547 30.78 17.66 -26.68
CA VAL A 547 31.08 17.79 -25.25
C VAL A 547 30.16 18.79 -24.55
N GLU A 548 29.74 19.87 -25.24
CA GLU A 548 28.72 20.80 -24.74
C GLU A 548 27.38 20.08 -24.53
N MET A 549 26.95 19.24 -25.48
CA MET A 549 25.73 18.42 -25.33
C MET A 549 25.82 17.45 -24.15
N GLN A 550 26.97 16.83 -23.91
CA GLN A 550 27.18 15.94 -22.75
C GLN A 550 27.08 16.71 -21.42
N LEU A 551 27.65 17.91 -21.36
CA LEU A 551 27.55 18.79 -20.20
C LEU A 551 26.08 19.17 -19.93
N LEU A 552 25.37 19.64 -20.96
CA LEU A 552 23.96 20.02 -20.84
C LEU A 552 23.07 18.84 -20.42
N SER A 553 23.29 17.65 -20.97
CA SER A 553 22.59 16.43 -20.56
C SER A 553 22.80 16.12 -19.08
N THR A 554 24.01 16.30 -18.57
CA THR A 554 24.33 16.02 -17.16
C THR A 554 23.79 17.11 -16.24
N GLN A 555 23.79 18.37 -16.68
CA GLN A 555 23.10 19.45 -15.99
C GLN A 555 21.58 19.18 -15.94
N ASN A 556 21.00 18.62 -17.01
CA ASN A 556 19.61 18.20 -17.04
C ASN A 556 19.31 17.10 -16.00
N GLU A 557 20.13 16.05 -15.96
CA GLU A 557 20.06 14.98 -14.96
C GLU A 557 20.10 15.56 -13.54
N TYR A 558 20.98 16.54 -13.29
CA TYR A 558 21.07 17.21 -11.99
C TYR A 558 19.82 18.01 -11.65
N MET A 559 19.27 18.78 -12.59
CA MET A 559 18.05 19.57 -12.35
C MET A 559 16.84 18.66 -12.09
N LEU A 560 16.74 17.54 -12.80
CA LEU A 560 15.72 16.52 -12.51
C LEU A 560 15.88 15.93 -11.12
N LEU A 561 17.11 15.66 -10.69
CA LEU A 561 17.38 15.19 -9.34
C LEU A 561 16.96 16.22 -8.27
N VAL A 562 17.09 17.52 -8.54
CA VAL A 562 16.59 18.58 -7.66
C VAL A 562 15.06 18.55 -7.55
N VAL A 563 14.36 18.31 -8.66
CA VAL A 563 12.90 18.15 -8.66
C VAL A 563 12.50 16.89 -7.90
N GLU A 564 13.15 15.76 -8.15
CA GLU A 564 12.92 14.50 -7.43
C GLU A 564 13.11 14.69 -5.92
N LEU A 565 14.18 15.38 -5.49
CA LEU A 565 14.44 15.67 -4.09
C LEU A 565 13.34 16.53 -3.46
N ARG A 566 12.84 17.54 -4.19
CA ARG A 566 11.75 18.38 -3.71
C ARG A 566 10.47 17.56 -3.54
N LEU A 567 10.10 16.78 -4.54
CA LEU A 567 8.91 15.92 -4.49
C LEU A 567 9.03 14.87 -3.38
N PHE A 568 10.21 14.30 -3.16
CA PHE A 568 10.49 13.41 -2.04
C PHE A 568 10.19 14.09 -0.70
N LYS A 569 10.66 15.32 -0.48
CA LYS A 569 10.31 16.09 0.73
C LYS A 569 8.81 16.38 0.88
N GLU A 570 8.08 16.43 -0.23
CA GLU A 570 6.62 16.66 -0.24
C GLU A 570 5.82 15.37 0.02
N GLY A 571 6.49 14.22 0.13
CA GLY A 571 5.87 12.92 0.41
C GLY A 571 5.91 11.92 -0.74
N TYR A 572 6.53 12.27 -1.88
CA TYR A 572 6.67 11.33 -2.99
C TYR A 572 7.72 10.27 -2.67
N PHE A 573 7.28 9.06 -2.39
CA PHE A 573 8.17 7.92 -2.30
C PHE A 573 8.22 7.21 -3.66
N PRO A 574 9.35 7.22 -4.39
CA PRO A 574 9.44 6.50 -5.64
C PRO A 574 9.23 5.02 -5.35
N SER A 575 8.14 4.46 -5.89
CA SER A 575 7.90 3.02 -5.75
C SER A 575 9.11 2.29 -6.33
N ALA A 576 9.76 1.47 -5.51
CA ALA A 576 10.94 0.70 -5.89
C ALA A 576 10.68 -0.24 -7.10
N GLY A 577 9.42 -0.39 -7.54
CA GLY A 577 9.00 -1.24 -8.65
C GLY A 577 8.94 -0.57 -10.03
N ALA A 578 9.04 0.76 -10.15
CA ALA A 578 8.90 1.45 -11.45
C ALA A 578 10.24 1.75 -12.16
N GLY A 579 11.37 1.59 -11.47
CA GLY A 579 12.70 1.96 -11.96
C GLY A 579 13.45 0.83 -12.68
N GLY A 580 12.83 0.18 -13.66
CA GLY A 580 13.55 -0.65 -14.63
C GLY A 580 14.10 0.21 -15.76
N PHE A 581 15.32 0.75 -15.60
CA PHE A 581 16.08 1.38 -16.69
C PHE A 581 17.50 0.83 -16.77
#